data_AF-A0A1V2A7R2-F1
#
_entry.id   AF-A0A1V2A7R2-F1
#
_cell.length_a   1.000
_cell.length_b   1.000
_cell.length_c   1.000
_cell.angle_alpha   90.00
_cell.angle_beta   90.00
_cell.angle_gamma   90.00
#
_symmetry.space_group_name_H-M   'P 1'
#
loop_
_entity.id
_entity.type
_entity.pdbx_description
1 polymer ?
#
loop_
_entity_poly.entity_id
_entity_poly.type
_entity_poly.pdbx_seq_one_letter_code
_entity_poly.pdbx_strand_id
1 'polypeptide(L)' 'MKNSQTEANKKWQEKNKEYAKYLSNRSRARSFIRNHATEEDIDELRTLLNEREELIKTDDNKIE' A
#
# COMPACT_ATOMS: atom_id res chain seq x y z
N MET A 1 11.39 -26.79 9.68
CA MET A 1 11.84 -25.76 10.64
C MET A 1 10.71 -24.77 10.88
N LYS A 2 10.10 -24.75 12.08
CA LYS A 2 9.14 -23.70 12.45
C LYS A 2 9.96 -22.46 12.82
N ASN A 3 10.02 -21.48 11.92
CA ASN A 3 10.69 -20.20 12.21
C ASN A 3 9.99 -19.56 13.40
N SER A 4 10.71 -19.39 14.52
CA SER A 4 10.24 -18.67 15.71
C SER A 4 9.80 -17.23 15.43
N GLN A 5 10.23 -16.68 14.29
CA GLN A 5 9.76 -15.42 13.73
C GLN A 5 8.27 -15.45 13.36
N THR A 6 7.69 -16.60 13.04
CA THR A 6 6.29 -16.70 12.58
C THR A 6 5.30 -16.35 13.69
N GLU A 7 5.54 -16.79 14.92
CA GLU A 7 4.64 -16.52 16.05
C GLU A 7 4.78 -15.09 16.59
N ALA A 8 6.01 -14.56 16.62
CA ALA A 8 6.27 -13.17 16.97
C ALA A 8 5.72 -12.19 15.91
N ASN A 9 5.90 -12.49 14.62
CA ASN A 9 5.33 -11.70 13.53
C ASN A 9 3.80 -11.76 13.53
N LYS A 10 3.20 -12.93 13.80
CA LYS A 10 1.73 -13.04 13.95
C LYS A 10 1.21 -12.14 15.07
N LYS A 11 1.81 -12.20 16.26
CA LYS A 11 1.40 -11.35 17.40
C LYS A 11 1.56 -9.86 17.11
N TRP A 12 2.62 -9.47 16.40
CA TRP A 12 2.80 -8.08 15.97
C TRP A 12 1.77 -7.67 14.91
N GLN A 13 1.48 -8.53 13.94
CA GLN A 13 0.48 -8.31 12.91
C GLN A 13 -0.93 -8.21 13.50
N GLU A 14 -1.27 -9.01 14.51
CA GLU A 14 -2.56 -8.92 15.20
C GLU A 14 -2.73 -7.58 15.92
N LYS A 15 -1.67 -7.10 16.60
CA LYS A 15 -1.67 -5.79 17.27
C LYS A 15 -1.63 -4.61 16.29
N ASN A 16 -1.05 -4.79 15.11
CA ASN A 16 -0.84 -3.74 14.10
C ASN A 16 -1.54 -4.10 12.78
N LYS A 17 -2.76 -4.63 12.88
CA LYS A 17 -3.46 -5.24 11.74
C LYS A 17 -3.59 -4.29 10.55
N GLU A 18 -3.93 -3.03 10.80
CA GLU A 18 -4.07 -2.01 9.75
C GLU A 18 -2.73 -1.65 9.10
N TYR A 19 -1.67 -1.51 9.90
CA TYR A 19 -0.34 -1.21 9.36
C TYR A 19 0.25 -2.41 8.60
N ALA A 20 0.04 -3.63 9.09
CA ALA A 20 0.42 -4.86 8.39
C ALA A 20 -0.34 -5.00 7.06
N LYS A 21 -1.64 -4.69 7.05
CA LYS A 21 -2.47 -4.66 5.83
C LYS A 21 -1.95 -3.62 4.84
N TYR A 22 -1.62 -2.41 5.31
CA TYR A 22 -0.99 -1.36 4.50
C TYR A 22 0.31 -1.86 3.85
N LEU A 23 1.22 -2.46 4.62
CA LEU A 23 2.49 -2.97 4.09
C LEU A 23 2.28 -4.09 3.06
N SER A 24 1.36 -5.02 3.32
CA SER A 24 1.01 -6.09 2.39
C SER A 24 0.48 -5.52 1.07
N ASN A 25 -0.47 -4.58 1.14
CA ASN A 25 -1.05 -3.95 -0.04
C ASN A 25 0.00 -3.19 -0.84
N ARG A 26 0.89 -2.45 -0.16
CA ARG A 26 1.99 -1.72 -0.80
C ARG A 26 2.94 -2.66 -1.55
N SER A 27 3.29 -3.79 -0.95
CA SER A 27 4.16 -4.77 -1.60
C SER A 27 3.50 -5.41 -2.82
N ARG A 28 2.21 -5.75 -2.73
CA ARG A 28 1.43 -6.31 -3.85
C ARG A 28 1.33 -5.32 -5.01
N ALA A 29 0.98 -4.07 -4.72
CA ALA A 29 0.90 -3.02 -5.74
C ALA A 29 2.24 -2.81 -6.46
N ARG A 30 3.36 -2.77 -5.72
CA ARG A 30 4.70 -2.67 -6.30
C ARG A 30 5.06 -3.85 -7.20
N SER A 31 4.62 -5.06 -6.85
CA SER A 31 4.86 -6.25 -7.68
C SER A 31 4.02 -6.21 -8.94
N PHE A 32 2.75 -5.82 -8.82
CA PHE A 32 1.84 -5.68 -9.95
C PHE A 32 2.38 -4.69 -10.99
N ILE A 33 2.71 -3.46 -10.56
CA ILE A 33 3.23 -2.41 -11.44
C ILE A 33 4.52 -2.85 -12.16
N ARG A 34 5.41 -3.58 -11.46
CA ARG A 34 6.71 -3.96 -12.04
C ARG A 34 6.63 -5.15 -13.00
N ASN A 35 5.77 -6.12 -12.69
CA ASN A 35 5.86 -7.46 -13.30
C ASN A 35 4.63 -7.86 -14.10
N HIS A 36 3.48 -7.19 -13.91
CA HIS A 36 2.20 -7.65 -14.43
C HIS A 36 1.37 -6.59 -15.13
N ALA A 37 1.53 -5.31 -14.78
CA ALA A 37 0.74 -4.22 -15.34
C ALA A 37 0.95 -4.08 -16.86
N THR A 38 -0.15 -3.92 -17.58
CA THR A 38 -0.20 -3.55 -19.00
C THR A 38 -0.04 -2.04 -19.17
N GLU A 39 0.07 -1.57 -20.40
CA GLU A 39 0.14 -0.13 -20.71
C GLU A 39 -1.14 0.60 -20.24
N GLU A 40 -2.31 0.01 -20.48
CA GLU A 40 -3.60 0.54 -20.03
C GLU A 40 -3.69 0.61 -18.49
N ASP A 41 -3.25 -0.44 -17.80
CA ASP A 41 -3.19 -0.44 -16.33
C ASP A 41 -2.29 0.69 -15.80
N ILE A 42 -1.15 0.95 -16.46
CA ILE A 42 -0.22 2.00 -16.03
C ILE A 42 -0.87 3.37 -16.17
N ASP A 43 -1.61 3.63 -17.25
CA ASP A 43 -2.27 4.91 -17.47
C ASP A 43 -3.44 5.13 -16.52
N GLU A 44 -4.23 4.09 -16.24
CA GLU A 44 -5.26 4.13 -15.19
C GLU A 44 -4.62 4.43 -13.82
N LEU A 45 -3.55 3.71 -13.45
CA LEU A 45 -2.87 3.90 -12.17
C LEU A 45 -2.27 5.30 -12.01
N ARG A 46 -1.75 5.91 -13.08
CA ARG A 46 -1.30 7.31 -13.06
C ARG A 46 -2.45 8.27 -12.74
N THR A 47 -3.61 8.05 -13.35
CA THR A 47 -4.81 8.86 -13.09
C THR A 47 -5.24 8.76 -11.63
N LEU A 48 -5.32 7.54 -11.10
CA LEU A 48 -5.65 7.28 -9.70
C LEU A 48 -4.64 7.90 -8.72
N LEU A 49 -3.34 7.89 -9.06
CA LEU A 49 -2.30 8.54 -8.25
C LEU A 49 -2.46 10.05 -8.22
N ASN A 50 -2.73 10.68 -9.37
CA ASN A 50 -2.96 12.13 -9.46
C ASN A 50 -4.17 12.54 -8.60
N GLU A 51 -5.30 11.84 -8.72
CA GLU A 51 -6.49 12.10 -7.90
C GLU A 51 -6.20 11.98 -6.40
N ARG A 52 -5.42 10.95 -6.03
CA ARG A 52 -5.05 10.74 -4.62
C ARG A 52 -4.16 11.85 -4.09
N GLU A 53 -3.19 12.33 -4.87
CA GLU A 53 -2.31 13.44 -4.50
C GLU A 53 -3.09 14.73 -4.29
N GLU A 54 -4.04 15.04 -5.17
CA GLU A 54 -4.89 16.22 -5.03
C GLU A 54 -5.72 16.15 -3.75
N LEU A 55 -6.30 14.99 -3.42
CA LEU A 55 -7.01 14.80 -2.16
C LEU A 55 -6.11 15.07 -0.94
N ILE A 56 -4.85 14.58 -0.95
CA ILE A 56 -3.89 14.83 0.14
C ILE A 56 -3.60 16.33 0.26
N LYS A 57 -3.26 17.00 -0.86
CA LYS A 57 -2.98 18.44 -0.87
C LYS A 57 -4.17 19.27 -0.38
N THR A 58 -5.38 18.90 -0.77
CA THR A 58 -6.59 19.62 -0.31
C THR A 58 -6.88 19.43 1.16
N ASP A 59 -6.47 18.30 1.75
CA ASP A 59 -6.61 18.08 3.21
C ASP A 59 -5.53 18.82 3.99
N ASP A 60 -4.31 18.94 3.44
CA ASP A 60 -3.24 19.74 4.04
C ASP A 60 -3.59 21.25 4.04
N ASN A 61 -4.25 21.75 3.00
CA ASN A 61 -4.69 23.15 2.88
C ASN A 61 -5.93 23.51 3.73
N LYS A 62 -6.56 22.57 4.44
CA LYS A 62 -7.68 22.84 5.37
C LYS A 62 -7.21 23.13 6.80
N ILE A 63 -5.91 23.02 7.06
CA ILE A 63 -5.31 23.19 8.38
C ILE A 63 -4.80 24.64 8.59
N GLU A 64 -4.80 25.47 7.55
CA GLU A 64 -4.49 26.91 7.63
C GLU A 64 -5.74 27.80 7.78
#